data_AF-A0A9Q3JJQ7-F1
#
_entry.id   AF-A0A9Q3JJQ7-F1
#
_cell.length_a   1.000
_cell.length_b   1.000
_cell.length_c   1.000
_cell.angle_alpha   90.00
_cell.angle_beta   90.00
_cell.angle_gamma   90.00
#
_symmetry.space_group_name_H-M   'P 1'
#
loop_
_entity.id
_entity.type
_entity.pdbx_description
1 polymer ?
#
loop_
_entity_poly.entity_id
_entity_poly.type
_entity_poly.pdbx_seq_one_letter_code
_entity_poly.pdbx_strand_id
1 'polypeptide(L)'
;GQTDVIRDVVLNNTRSISYIPSSKTQGYFTLDPYVSRYYNSTPGEIYGDQELYNYDTSVSFNTKTYPVARFVNERVLDSPEDYAFNSSVIRAHNKHNPAGTLQYPWPADDGQMQLTTGVTQYYPTPNITGNHRTLLAQWAYSTQVFQAAFMAAQIAYYRLGASRGALYWQLNDTCEGISWSSVEYTGRWKVYHYIAERVQDHVIISPIHNYGKKTLDIYVTSDLWHEIEGTAQWTWYDFAGRKLSKNVADFKVGPISSTRLDGSVEISTMVPKGQPLNDAWLHLNLTSKDGKYSNEQFFYPLALKDCRLRPTKVVSRPIGRNQVSVEVSEGGVAAWVNVEHPPGVRGYFKDIHTNKPSNAFFLRPGEKRQLEFISTGSDDESLQDLESKMFVRTMWDNQHHPN
;
A
#
# COMPACT_ATOMS: atom_id res chain seq x y z
N GLY A 1 21.33 -24.36 -26.46
CA GLY A 1 20.11 -23.62 -26.82
C GLY A 1 20.37 -22.12 -26.83
N GLN A 2 19.37 -21.29 -27.15
CA GLN A 2 19.55 -19.83 -27.22
C GLN A 2 20.00 -19.19 -25.88
N THR A 3 19.63 -19.79 -24.75
CA THR A 3 20.05 -19.38 -23.40
C THR A 3 21.57 -19.33 -23.22
N ASP A 4 22.29 -20.26 -23.86
CA ASP A 4 23.74 -20.39 -23.73
C ASP A 4 24.42 -19.22 -24.44
N VAL A 5 23.92 -18.84 -25.62
CA VAL A 5 24.45 -17.71 -26.42
C VAL A 5 24.46 -16.41 -25.63
N ILE A 6 23.36 -16.08 -24.95
CA ILE A 6 23.26 -14.83 -24.16
C ILE A 6 24.18 -14.91 -22.93
N ARG A 7 24.17 -16.03 -22.19
CA ARG A 7 25.06 -16.26 -21.03
C ARG A 7 26.52 -16.08 -21.42
N ASP A 8 26.94 -16.74 -22.50
CA ASP A 8 28.34 -16.83 -22.90
C ASP A 8 28.83 -15.49 -23.46
N VAL A 9 27.98 -14.74 -24.17
CA VAL A 9 28.27 -13.34 -24.54
C VAL A 9 28.46 -12.47 -23.31
N VAL A 10 27.59 -12.55 -22.30
CA VAL A 10 27.77 -11.79 -21.04
C VAL A 10 29.08 -12.18 -20.36
N LEU A 11 29.34 -13.47 -20.17
CA LEU A 11 30.55 -13.97 -19.50
C LEU A 11 31.84 -13.63 -20.26
N ASN A 12 31.82 -13.60 -21.59
CA ASN A 12 32.99 -13.21 -22.38
C ASN A 12 33.28 -11.70 -22.32
N ASN A 13 32.30 -10.87 -21.97
CA ASN A 13 32.46 -9.42 -21.84
C ASN A 13 32.62 -8.95 -20.37
N THR A 14 32.14 -9.69 -19.38
CA THR A 14 32.27 -9.33 -17.96
C THR A 14 32.30 -10.53 -17.01
N ARG A 15 33.04 -10.35 -15.91
CA ARG A 15 33.05 -11.25 -14.73
C ARG A 15 32.56 -10.56 -13.46
N SER A 16 32.16 -9.28 -13.53
CA SER A 16 31.69 -8.49 -12.39
C SER A 16 30.16 -8.40 -12.27
N ILE A 17 29.43 -8.86 -13.29
CA ILE A 17 27.96 -8.82 -13.34
C ILE A 17 27.42 -10.25 -13.32
N SER A 18 26.55 -10.55 -12.35
CA SER A 18 25.83 -11.82 -12.26
C SER A 18 24.77 -11.94 -13.36
N TYR A 19 24.61 -13.14 -13.92
CA TYR A 19 23.59 -13.44 -14.93
C TYR A 19 22.61 -14.51 -14.43
N ILE A 20 21.32 -14.31 -14.69
CA ILE A 20 20.26 -15.31 -14.59
C ILE A 20 19.49 -15.37 -15.92
N PRO A 21 19.06 -16.56 -16.40
CA PRO A 21 18.49 -16.74 -17.74
C PRO A 21 17.02 -16.30 -17.87
N SER A 22 16.39 -15.85 -16.79
CA SER A 22 14.98 -15.48 -16.67
C SER A 22 14.85 -14.59 -15.43
N SER A 23 13.83 -13.71 -15.37
CA SER A 23 13.52 -12.93 -14.16
C SER A 23 13.18 -13.87 -13.00
N LYS A 24 12.17 -14.73 -13.18
CA LYS A 24 11.85 -15.81 -12.25
C LYS A 24 12.74 -17.03 -12.50
N THR A 25 13.38 -17.57 -11.47
CA THR A 25 14.22 -18.77 -11.57
C THR A 25 14.36 -19.52 -10.25
N GLN A 26 14.39 -20.86 -10.31
CA GLN A 26 14.75 -21.70 -9.14
C GLN A 26 16.27 -21.80 -8.92
N GLY A 27 17.07 -21.05 -9.68
CA GLY A 27 18.52 -21.05 -9.63
C GLY A 27 19.15 -22.23 -10.38
N TYR A 28 20.31 -22.68 -9.89
CA TYR A 28 21.17 -23.67 -10.55
C TYR A 28 21.72 -24.70 -9.57
N PHE A 29 22.27 -25.79 -10.11
CA PHE A 29 23.12 -26.75 -9.42
C PHE A 29 24.61 -26.41 -9.59
N THR A 30 25.02 -26.04 -10.80
CA THR A 30 26.40 -25.63 -11.14
C THR A 30 26.37 -24.36 -11.99
N LEU A 31 27.39 -23.51 -11.84
CA LEU A 31 27.57 -22.31 -12.68
C LEU A 31 28.35 -22.57 -13.96
N ASP A 32 29.32 -23.49 -13.92
CA ASP A 32 30.15 -23.85 -15.07
C ASP A 32 30.45 -25.37 -15.09
N PRO A 33 29.91 -26.14 -16.05
CA PRO A 33 28.86 -25.74 -16.98
C PRO A 33 27.60 -25.30 -16.23
N TYR A 34 26.81 -24.40 -16.82
CA TYR A 34 25.57 -23.94 -16.19
C TYR A 34 24.48 -25.01 -16.24
N VAL A 35 24.08 -25.54 -15.09
CA VAL A 35 22.99 -26.51 -14.97
C VAL A 35 21.89 -25.89 -14.12
N SER A 36 20.83 -25.43 -14.78
CA SER A 36 19.62 -24.90 -14.15
C SER A 36 18.98 -25.94 -13.23
N ARG A 37 18.39 -25.50 -12.12
CA ARG A 37 17.61 -26.35 -11.21
C ARG A 37 16.29 -26.82 -11.83
N TYR A 38 15.68 -25.97 -12.66
CA TYR A 38 14.31 -26.12 -13.14
C TYR A 38 13.37 -26.50 -11.98
N TYR A 39 12.62 -27.61 -12.08
CA TYR A 39 11.66 -28.06 -11.07
C TYR A 39 12.26 -29.04 -10.03
N ASN A 40 13.56 -29.35 -10.12
CA ASN A 40 14.21 -30.34 -9.25
C ASN A 40 14.44 -29.78 -7.83
N SER A 41 13.62 -30.23 -6.88
CA SER A 41 13.44 -29.58 -5.57
C SER A 41 13.39 -30.60 -4.42
N THR A 42 14.06 -30.31 -3.32
CA THR A 42 13.94 -31.06 -2.07
C THR A 42 12.67 -30.63 -1.33
N PRO A 43 11.82 -31.55 -0.85
CA PRO A 43 10.68 -31.19 -0.02
C PRO A 43 11.09 -30.40 1.24
N GLY A 44 10.51 -29.20 1.41
CA GLY A 44 10.78 -28.30 2.53
C GLY A 44 11.91 -27.28 2.30
N GLU A 45 12.68 -27.38 1.21
CA GLU A 45 13.63 -26.34 0.82
C GLU A 45 12.95 -25.22 0.02
N ILE A 46 13.45 -23.98 0.16
CA ILE A 46 12.97 -22.79 -0.54
C ILE A 46 14.07 -22.30 -1.49
N TYR A 47 13.79 -22.35 -2.79
CA TYR A 47 14.66 -21.88 -3.86
C TYR A 47 14.10 -20.64 -4.55
N GLY A 48 15.00 -19.88 -5.17
CA GLY A 48 14.64 -18.86 -6.13
C GLY A 48 13.83 -17.69 -5.59
N ASP A 49 13.30 -16.94 -6.54
CA ASP A 49 12.30 -15.90 -6.38
C ASP A 49 10.89 -16.42 -6.74
N GLN A 50 9.88 -15.64 -6.37
CA GLN A 50 8.48 -15.91 -6.64
C GLN A 50 7.77 -14.63 -7.10
N GLU A 51 6.62 -14.83 -7.75
CA GLU A 51 5.71 -13.78 -8.24
C GLU A 51 4.33 -14.10 -7.66
N LEU A 52 3.54 -13.13 -7.21
CA LEU A 52 2.18 -13.37 -6.67
C LEU A 52 1.11 -12.54 -7.39
N TYR A 53 0.33 -13.22 -8.23
CA TYR A 53 -0.89 -12.67 -8.84
C TYR A 53 -2.10 -13.46 -8.35
N ASN A 54 -2.63 -13.09 -7.17
CA ASN A 54 -3.87 -13.66 -6.65
C ASN A 54 -4.96 -12.59 -6.63
N TYR A 55 -5.95 -12.77 -7.50
CA TYR A 55 -7.08 -11.85 -7.68
C TYR A 55 -8.37 -12.33 -6.99
N ASP A 56 -8.35 -13.45 -6.26
CA ASP A 56 -9.43 -13.78 -5.32
C ASP A 56 -9.37 -12.78 -4.16
N THR A 57 -10.21 -11.77 -4.26
CA THR A 57 -10.23 -10.66 -3.31
C THR A 57 -10.53 -11.12 -1.89
N SER A 58 -11.24 -12.25 -1.69
CA SER A 58 -11.62 -12.76 -0.36
C SER A 58 -10.43 -13.20 0.49
N VAL A 59 -9.28 -13.48 -0.13
CA VAL A 59 -8.04 -13.89 0.53
C VAL A 59 -6.91 -12.85 0.44
N SER A 60 -7.18 -11.64 -0.05
CA SER A 60 -6.18 -10.57 -0.26
C SER A 60 -5.28 -10.31 0.94
N PHE A 61 -5.86 -10.24 2.14
CA PHE A 61 -5.14 -9.94 3.38
C PHE A 61 -4.75 -11.19 4.19
N ASN A 62 -5.06 -12.38 3.69
CA ASN A 62 -4.76 -13.64 4.37
C ASN A 62 -3.33 -14.08 4.08
N THR A 63 -2.38 -13.66 4.93
CA THR A 63 -0.94 -13.99 4.91
C THR A 63 -0.56 -15.47 4.64
N LYS A 64 -1.49 -16.43 4.75
CA LYS A 64 -1.31 -17.83 4.30
C LYS A 64 -1.27 -18.02 2.77
N THR A 65 -1.73 -17.05 1.96
CA THR A 65 -1.71 -17.11 0.49
C THR A 65 -0.47 -16.44 -0.12
N TYR A 66 0.35 -15.79 0.70
CA TYR A 66 1.58 -15.14 0.25
C TYR A 66 2.72 -16.18 0.15
N PRO A 67 3.58 -16.12 -0.88
CA PRO A 67 4.68 -17.08 -1.05
C PRO A 67 5.76 -16.88 0.01
N VAL A 68 6.27 -17.98 0.54
CA VAL A 68 7.50 -17.99 1.35
C VAL A 68 8.69 -18.14 0.40
N ALA A 69 9.30 -17.01 0.03
CA ALA A 69 10.33 -16.92 -1.01
C ALA A 69 11.66 -16.33 -0.48
N ARG A 70 12.74 -16.41 -1.29
CA ARG A 70 14.01 -15.70 -0.98
C ARG A 70 14.02 -14.26 -1.47
N PHE A 71 13.17 -13.96 -2.46
CA PHE A 71 12.96 -12.65 -3.07
C PHE A 71 11.60 -12.68 -3.78
N VAL A 72 10.95 -11.53 -3.97
CA VAL A 72 9.71 -11.40 -4.76
C VAL A 72 9.90 -10.38 -5.89
N ASN A 73 9.63 -10.80 -7.13
CA ASN A 73 9.70 -10.01 -8.36
C ASN A 73 8.49 -10.29 -9.28
N GLU A 74 8.35 -9.58 -10.41
CA GLU A 74 7.07 -9.43 -11.13
C GLU A 74 7.20 -9.03 -12.63
N ARG A 75 6.14 -9.20 -13.46
CA ARG A 75 6.03 -8.79 -14.90
C ARG A 75 4.62 -8.96 -15.52
N VAL A 76 4.11 -8.06 -16.40
CA VAL A 76 3.17 -8.26 -17.59
C VAL A 76 2.74 -6.90 -18.27
N LEU A 77 1.88 -6.88 -19.33
CA LEU A 77 1.64 -5.81 -20.36
C LEU A 77 0.12 -5.76 -20.79
N ASP A 78 -0.52 -4.83 -21.56
CA ASP A 78 -0.17 -3.54 -22.24
C ASP A 78 -1.41 -2.73 -22.77
N SER A 79 -1.34 -1.38 -22.83
CA SER A 79 -2.01 -0.39 -23.77
C SER A 79 -3.57 -0.14 -23.80
N PRO A 80 -4.14 0.97 -24.39
CA PRO A 80 -5.20 1.75 -23.69
C PRO A 80 -6.54 2.19 -24.40
N GLU A 81 -7.31 3.06 -23.68
CA GLU A 81 -8.61 3.81 -23.88
C GLU A 81 -9.89 3.06 -23.38
N ASP A 82 -10.76 3.45 -22.40
CA ASP A 82 -11.21 4.64 -21.57
C ASP A 82 -12.31 5.64 -22.08
N TYR A 83 -13.36 6.12 -21.34
CA TYR A 83 -13.44 6.73 -19.97
C TYR A 83 -14.83 6.70 -19.20
N ALA A 84 -15.51 5.57 -18.95
CA ALA A 84 -16.57 5.51 -17.88
C ALA A 84 -16.73 4.12 -17.21
N PHE A 85 -16.88 4.02 -15.88
CA PHE A 85 -16.64 2.78 -15.08
C PHE A 85 -17.13 1.44 -15.69
N ASN A 86 -18.41 1.34 -16.10
CA ASN A 86 -18.97 0.13 -16.74
C ASN A 86 -19.14 0.23 -18.27
N SER A 87 -18.58 1.26 -18.91
CA SER A 87 -18.55 1.40 -20.37
C SER A 87 -17.62 0.37 -21.00
N SER A 88 -17.86 0.02 -22.26
CA SER A 88 -16.96 -0.83 -23.05
C SER A 88 -15.52 -0.30 -23.09
N VAL A 89 -15.35 1.02 -22.97
CA VAL A 89 -14.08 1.72 -23.08
C VAL A 89 -13.22 1.50 -21.82
N ILE A 90 -13.69 1.82 -20.60
CA ILE A 90 -12.96 1.46 -19.35
C ILE A 90 -12.86 -0.07 -19.16
N ARG A 91 -13.84 -0.85 -19.65
CA ARG A 91 -13.79 -2.32 -19.59
C ARG A 91 -12.67 -2.88 -20.46
N ALA A 92 -12.53 -2.41 -21.70
CA ALA A 92 -11.44 -2.79 -22.61
C ALA A 92 -10.05 -2.39 -22.07
N HIS A 93 -9.97 -1.33 -21.27
CA HIS A 93 -8.75 -0.89 -20.60
C HIS A 93 -8.31 -1.81 -19.46
N ASN A 94 -9.26 -2.45 -18.77
CA ASN A 94 -8.98 -3.47 -17.76
C ASN A 94 -8.63 -4.82 -18.42
N LYS A 95 -7.47 -4.87 -19.07
CA LYS A 95 -6.91 -6.05 -19.75
C LYS A 95 -6.46 -7.12 -18.75
N HIS A 96 -7.43 -7.76 -18.10
CA HIS A 96 -7.25 -8.97 -17.33
C HIS A 96 -7.90 -10.15 -18.06
N ASN A 97 -7.15 -11.25 -18.16
CA ASN A 97 -7.37 -12.39 -19.06
C ASN A 97 -7.31 -12.05 -20.58
N PRO A 98 -6.80 -12.96 -21.43
CA PRO A 98 -6.81 -12.78 -22.88
C PRO A 98 -8.24 -12.92 -23.43
N ALA A 99 -8.58 -12.11 -24.42
CA ALA A 99 -9.94 -11.95 -24.97
C ALA A 99 -10.64 -13.20 -25.53
N GLY A 100 -9.96 -14.36 -25.58
CA GLY A 100 -10.47 -15.65 -26.08
C GLY A 100 -10.69 -15.73 -27.60
N THR A 101 -11.07 -14.62 -28.24
CA THR A 101 -11.32 -14.47 -29.68
C THR A 101 -10.86 -13.08 -30.14
N LEU A 102 -11.04 -12.77 -31.43
CA LEU A 102 -10.83 -11.42 -32.00
C LEU A 102 -12.13 -10.68 -32.35
N GLN A 103 -13.29 -11.15 -31.87
CA GLN A 103 -14.59 -10.55 -32.17
C GLN A 103 -15.08 -9.62 -31.04
N TYR A 104 -15.14 -8.32 -31.32
CA TYR A 104 -15.68 -7.31 -30.41
C TYR A 104 -17.21 -7.45 -30.23
N PRO A 105 -17.77 -7.18 -29.04
CA PRO A 105 -17.09 -6.84 -27.79
C PRO A 105 -16.62 -8.08 -27.01
N TRP A 106 -15.43 -7.99 -26.42
CA TRP A 106 -14.85 -9.05 -25.59
C TRP A 106 -15.27 -8.92 -24.12
N PRO A 107 -15.40 -10.03 -23.36
CA PRO A 107 -15.67 -10.02 -21.94
C PRO A 107 -14.40 -9.70 -21.12
N ALA A 108 -14.03 -8.42 -21.04
CA ALA A 108 -12.92 -7.91 -20.22
C ALA A 108 -13.39 -7.51 -18.79
N ASP A 109 -14.37 -8.24 -18.24
CA ASP A 109 -15.09 -7.83 -17.04
C ASP A 109 -14.36 -8.21 -15.74
N ASP A 110 -13.48 -9.20 -15.79
CA ASP A 110 -12.81 -9.76 -14.62
C ASP A 110 -12.00 -8.70 -13.85
N GLY A 111 -11.26 -7.84 -14.55
CA GLY A 111 -10.53 -6.75 -13.91
C GLY A 111 -11.45 -5.76 -13.19
N GLN A 112 -12.58 -5.38 -13.82
CA GLN A 112 -13.56 -4.47 -13.19
C GLN A 112 -14.27 -5.16 -12.02
N MET A 113 -14.54 -6.46 -12.13
CA MET A 113 -15.08 -7.30 -11.04
C MET A 113 -14.11 -7.35 -9.86
N GLN A 114 -12.81 -7.54 -10.09
CA GLN A 114 -11.78 -7.61 -9.05
C GLN A 114 -11.61 -6.27 -8.32
N LEU A 115 -11.58 -5.15 -9.05
CA LEU A 115 -11.60 -3.82 -8.44
C LEU A 115 -12.88 -3.57 -7.63
N THR A 116 -14.03 -3.97 -8.17
CA THR A 116 -15.33 -3.82 -7.51
C THR A 116 -15.45 -4.67 -6.25
N THR A 117 -14.98 -5.92 -6.28
CA THR A 117 -14.98 -6.81 -5.11
C THR A 117 -13.95 -6.39 -4.07
N GLY A 118 -12.76 -5.93 -4.46
CA GLY A 118 -11.76 -5.37 -3.55
C GLY A 118 -12.26 -4.16 -2.76
N VAL A 119 -13.06 -3.30 -3.39
CA VAL A 119 -13.77 -2.22 -2.69
C VAL A 119 -14.92 -2.78 -1.83
N THR A 120 -15.88 -3.47 -2.43
CA THR A 120 -17.14 -3.88 -1.75
C THR A 120 -16.97 -4.93 -0.65
N GLN A 121 -15.88 -5.70 -0.63
CA GLN A 121 -15.56 -6.63 0.46
C GLN A 121 -14.89 -5.95 1.66
N TYR A 122 -14.27 -4.77 1.48
CA TYR A 122 -13.39 -4.18 2.51
C TYR A 122 -13.71 -2.74 2.92
N TYR A 123 -14.36 -1.94 2.07
CA TYR A 123 -14.51 -0.49 2.25
C TYR A 123 -15.96 -0.01 2.04
N PRO A 124 -16.35 1.15 2.61
CA PRO A 124 -17.65 1.77 2.34
C PRO A 124 -17.84 2.03 0.85
N THR A 125 -18.70 1.23 0.21
CA THR A 125 -18.98 1.28 -1.24
C THR A 125 -19.48 2.67 -1.66
N PRO A 126 -18.85 3.34 -2.65
CA PRO A 126 -19.33 4.63 -3.13
C PRO A 126 -20.73 4.54 -3.76
N ASN A 127 -21.64 5.42 -3.33
CA ASN A 127 -23.06 5.38 -3.72
C ASN A 127 -23.68 6.75 -4.04
N ILE A 128 -22.86 7.80 -4.20
CA ILE A 128 -23.33 9.14 -4.54
C ILE A 128 -24.18 9.18 -5.81
N THR A 129 -25.35 9.80 -5.71
CA THR A 129 -26.28 10.05 -6.81
C THR A 129 -26.17 11.50 -7.30
N GLY A 130 -26.79 11.81 -8.44
CA GLY A 130 -26.82 13.17 -9.01
C GLY A 130 -25.51 13.70 -9.61
N ASN A 131 -24.34 13.15 -9.25
CA ASN A 131 -23.04 13.56 -9.79
C ASN A 131 -22.14 12.36 -10.13
N HIS A 132 -22.17 11.95 -11.40
CA HIS A 132 -21.37 10.82 -11.92
C HIS A 132 -19.85 11.05 -11.86
N ARG A 133 -19.36 12.30 -11.92
CA ARG A 133 -17.92 12.62 -11.80
C ARG A 133 -17.44 12.40 -10.37
N THR A 134 -18.21 12.83 -9.38
CA THR A 134 -17.93 12.58 -7.96
C THR A 134 -17.94 11.08 -7.64
N LEU A 135 -18.96 10.35 -8.14
CA LEU A 135 -19.05 8.90 -7.97
C LEU A 135 -17.83 8.17 -8.57
N LEU A 136 -17.43 8.51 -9.80
CA LEU A 136 -16.24 7.93 -10.44
C LEU A 136 -14.96 8.20 -9.64
N ALA A 137 -14.79 9.43 -9.14
CA ALA A 137 -13.62 9.79 -8.33
C ALA A 137 -13.56 9.04 -6.99
N GLN A 138 -14.71 8.75 -6.36
CA GLN A 138 -14.79 7.92 -5.15
C GLN A 138 -14.48 6.45 -5.42
N TRP A 139 -14.93 5.90 -6.56
CA TRP A 139 -14.55 4.54 -6.99
C TRP A 139 -13.06 4.43 -7.26
N ALA A 140 -12.49 5.36 -8.04
CA ALA A 140 -11.05 5.41 -8.31
C ALA A 140 -10.22 5.60 -7.02
N TYR A 141 -10.70 6.41 -6.07
CA TYR A 141 -10.06 6.53 -4.76
C TYR A 141 -10.09 5.20 -3.97
N SER A 142 -11.26 4.56 -3.93
CA SER A 142 -11.46 3.33 -3.14
C SER A 142 -10.64 2.16 -3.67
N THR A 143 -10.46 2.05 -4.99
CA THR A 143 -9.59 1.05 -5.60
C THR A 143 -8.11 1.33 -5.31
N GLN A 144 -7.66 2.60 -5.36
CA GLN A 144 -6.31 2.97 -4.94
C GLN A 144 -6.06 2.65 -3.45
N VAL A 145 -7.04 2.83 -2.55
CA VAL A 145 -6.90 2.45 -1.13
C VAL A 145 -6.87 0.93 -0.95
N PHE A 146 -7.69 0.16 -1.67
CA PHE A 146 -7.60 -1.30 -1.66
C PHE A 146 -6.23 -1.80 -2.14
N GLN A 147 -5.75 -1.31 -3.29
CA GLN A 147 -4.42 -1.58 -3.83
C GLN A 147 -3.33 -1.27 -2.79
N ALA A 148 -3.36 -0.06 -2.22
CA ALA A 148 -2.37 0.40 -1.25
C ALA A 148 -2.32 -0.50 0.00
N ALA A 149 -3.47 -0.83 0.58
CA ALA A 149 -3.55 -1.69 1.75
C ALA A 149 -3.13 -3.14 1.47
N PHE A 150 -3.52 -3.70 0.31
CA PHE A 150 -3.19 -5.06 -0.10
C PHE A 150 -1.67 -5.22 -0.30
N MET A 151 -1.05 -4.30 -1.05
CA MET A 151 0.39 -4.33 -1.28
C MET A 151 1.20 -4.00 -0.01
N ALA A 152 0.68 -3.15 0.89
CA ALA A 152 1.27 -2.92 2.20
C ALA A 152 1.36 -4.20 3.05
N ALA A 153 0.27 -4.98 3.11
CA ALA A 153 0.24 -6.24 3.84
C ALA A 153 1.23 -7.27 3.27
N GLN A 154 1.37 -7.33 1.95
CA GLN A 154 2.39 -8.13 1.28
C GLN A 154 3.82 -7.68 1.62
N ILE A 155 4.14 -6.40 1.42
CA ILE A 155 5.50 -5.86 1.66
C ILE A 155 5.92 -6.05 3.13
N ALA A 156 5.03 -5.75 4.08
CA ALA A 156 5.31 -5.96 5.51
C ALA A 156 5.57 -7.45 5.84
N TYR A 157 4.82 -8.38 5.22
CA TYR A 157 5.05 -9.81 5.36
C TYR A 157 6.37 -10.27 4.72
N TYR A 158 6.71 -9.78 3.53
CA TYR A 158 7.97 -10.14 2.87
C TYR A 158 9.19 -9.59 3.63
N ARG A 159 9.13 -8.38 4.21
CA ARG A 159 10.19 -7.82 5.07
C ARG A 159 10.34 -8.55 6.41
N LEU A 160 9.28 -9.19 6.91
CA LEU A 160 9.31 -10.04 8.11
C LEU A 160 9.99 -11.40 7.86
N GLY A 161 9.78 -11.97 6.67
CA GLY A 161 10.21 -13.32 6.33
C GLY A 161 11.70 -13.44 5.99
N ALA A 162 12.13 -14.64 5.62
CA ALA A 162 13.49 -14.91 5.12
C ALA A 162 13.73 -14.41 3.67
N SER A 163 12.91 -13.46 3.20
CA SER A 163 13.10 -12.80 1.91
C SER A 163 14.11 -11.66 2.05
N ARG A 164 14.94 -11.43 1.03
CA ARG A 164 15.93 -10.35 1.00
C ARG A 164 15.54 -9.20 0.07
N GLY A 165 14.26 -9.14 -0.30
CA GLY A 165 13.66 -8.00 -1.01
C GLY A 165 12.26 -8.30 -1.53
N ALA A 166 11.55 -7.22 -1.86
CA ALA A 166 10.28 -7.24 -2.57
C ALA A 166 10.27 -6.09 -3.58
N LEU A 167 10.12 -6.40 -4.86
CA LEU A 167 9.93 -5.42 -5.93
C LEU A 167 8.50 -5.55 -6.43
N TYR A 168 7.70 -4.50 -6.23
CA TYR A 168 6.29 -4.51 -6.61
C TYR A 168 6.07 -4.12 -8.08
N TRP A 169 5.07 -4.72 -8.71
CA TRP A 169 4.49 -4.24 -9.96
C TRP A 169 3.44 -3.16 -9.64
N GLN A 170 3.47 -1.97 -10.25
CA GLN A 170 4.57 -1.37 -11.00
C GLN A 170 4.87 0.03 -10.46
N LEU A 171 6.03 0.60 -10.79
CA LEU A 171 6.37 1.95 -10.35
C LEU A 171 5.42 2.97 -10.99
N ASN A 172 5.54 3.17 -12.31
CA ASN A 172 4.86 4.20 -13.08
C ASN A 172 3.96 3.62 -14.19
N ASP A 173 3.17 4.47 -14.83
CA ASP A 173 2.49 4.18 -16.10
C ASP A 173 3.25 4.73 -17.32
N THR A 174 2.88 4.23 -18.50
CA THR A 174 3.36 4.65 -19.82
C THR A 174 2.33 5.49 -20.60
N CYS A 175 1.07 5.47 -20.17
CA CYS A 175 -0.06 6.23 -20.69
C CYS A 175 -1.16 6.32 -19.62
N GLU A 176 -2.18 7.16 -19.81
CA GLU A 176 -3.39 7.13 -18.98
C GLU A 176 -4.10 5.77 -19.11
N GLY A 177 -4.45 5.17 -17.97
CA GLY A 177 -5.13 3.88 -17.91
C GLY A 177 -5.25 3.31 -16.50
N ILE A 178 -5.83 2.12 -16.39
CA ILE A 178 -5.94 1.39 -15.12
C ILE A 178 -4.82 0.33 -15.06
N SER A 179 -4.06 0.35 -13.97
CA SER A 179 -2.86 -0.47 -13.80
C SER A 179 -2.50 -0.67 -12.34
N TRP A 180 -1.55 -1.59 -12.10
CA TRP A 180 -0.87 -1.77 -10.82
C TRP A 180 0.11 -0.64 -10.45
N SER A 181 0.20 0.45 -11.22
CA SER A 181 1.18 1.50 -10.93
C SER A 181 0.92 2.15 -9.57
N SER A 182 1.99 2.65 -8.96
CA SER A 182 1.94 3.52 -7.78
C SER A 182 2.01 5.01 -8.15
N VAL A 183 2.56 5.33 -9.32
CA VAL A 183 2.68 6.67 -9.90
C VAL A 183 1.94 6.69 -11.24
N GLU A 184 0.98 7.60 -11.38
CA GLU A 184 0.20 7.81 -12.61
C GLU A 184 1.11 8.39 -13.72
N TYR A 185 0.71 8.24 -15.00
CA TYR A 185 1.50 8.67 -16.17
C TYR A 185 2.01 10.12 -16.12
N THR A 186 1.24 11.03 -15.53
CA THR A 186 1.61 12.44 -15.35
C THR A 186 2.67 12.70 -14.26
N GLY A 187 3.06 11.66 -13.51
CA GLY A 187 3.93 11.75 -12.33
C GLY A 187 3.18 11.94 -11.01
N ARG A 188 1.84 12.00 -11.01
CA ARG A 188 1.02 12.08 -9.79
C ARG A 188 1.14 10.78 -8.98
N TRP A 189 1.40 10.90 -7.68
CA TRP A 189 1.43 9.75 -6.77
C TRP A 189 0.01 9.29 -6.42
N LYS A 190 -0.28 8.00 -6.62
CA LYS A 190 -1.47 7.34 -6.09
C LYS A 190 -1.37 7.19 -4.58
N VAL A 191 -2.49 6.89 -3.91
CA VAL A 191 -2.53 6.44 -2.50
C VAL A 191 -1.43 5.40 -2.21
N TYR A 192 -1.23 4.47 -3.15
CA TYR A 192 -0.26 3.38 -3.02
C TYR A 192 1.18 3.86 -2.79
N HIS A 193 1.70 4.87 -3.50
CA HIS A 193 3.11 5.25 -3.36
C HIS A 193 3.43 5.80 -1.96
N TYR A 194 2.53 6.61 -1.38
CA TYR A 194 2.66 7.10 0.01
C TYR A 194 2.65 5.96 1.04
N ILE A 195 1.91 4.89 0.77
CA ILE A 195 1.88 3.70 1.64
C ILE A 195 3.11 2.82 1.43
N ALA A 196 3.60 2.67 0.19
CA ALA A 196 4.81 1.93 -0.14
C ALA A 196 6.03 2.52 0.58
N GLU A 197 6.25 3.84 0.47
CA GLU A 197 7.27 4.58 1.24
C GLU A 197 7.19 4.25 2.75
N ARG A 198 5.99 4.33 3.33
CA ARG A 198 5.72 4.07 4.75
C ARG A 198 6.03 2.62 5.18
N VAL A 199 5.86 1.62 4.31
CA VAL A 199 6.19 0.20 4.62
C VAL A 199 7.59 -0.23 4.15
N GLN A 200 8.30 0.58 3.37
CA GLN A 200 9.68 0.32 2.93
C GLN A 200 10.75 1.11 3.70
N ASP A 201 10.33 2.09 4.50
CA ASP A 201 11.13 2.84 5.51
C ASP A 201 12.11 1.96 6.33
N HIS A 202 13.28 2.50 6.70
CA HIS A 202 14.42 1.72 7.24
C HIS A 202 14.15 1.01 8.59
N VAL A 203 13.20 1.51 9.37
CA VAL A 203 12.75 0.90 10.63
C VAL A 203 11.23 1.04 10.70
N ILE A 204 10.49 -0.05 10.49
CA ILE A 204 9.02 -0.06 10.51
C ILE A 204 8.47 -0.75 11.76
N ILE A 205 7.30 -0.30 12.21
CA ILE A 205 6.39 -1.13 13.02
C ILE A 205 5.41 -1.82 12.07
N SER A 206 4.96 -3.04 12.37
CA SER A 206 4.08 -3.81 11.47
C SER A 206 3.02 -4.63 12.22
N PRO A 207 1.72 -4.36 11.99
CA PRO A 207 0.62 -5.19 12.45
C PRO A 207 0.38 -6.36 11.48
N ILE A 208 0.84 -7.56 11.84
CA ILE A 208 0.75 -8.77 11.01
C ILE A 208 -0.49 -9.56 11.43
N HIS A 209 -1.57 -9.45 10.65
CA HIS A 209 -2.83 -10.16 10.89
C HIS A 209 -2.87 -11.49 10.12
N ASN A 210 -3.08 -12.61 10.84
CA ASN A 210 -3.31 -13.91 10.23
C ASN A 210 -4.80 -14.26 10.27
N TYR A 211 -5.55 -13.86 9.24
CA TYR A 211 -7.00 -14.13 9.11
C TYR A 211 -7.35 -15.60 9.37
N GLY A 212 -6.55 -16.52 8.82
CA GLY A 212 -6.72 -17.96 9.00
C GLY A 212 -6.36 -18.53 10.38
N LYS A 213 -5.92 -17.71 11.34
CA LYS A 213 -5.78 -18.03 12.78
C LYS A 213 -6.53 -17.02 13.68
N LYS A 214 -6.99 -15.90 13.13
CA LYS A 214 -7.47 -14.70 13.85
C LYS A 214 -6.45 -14.09 14.82
N THR A 215 -5.15 -14.30 14.62
CA THR A 215 -4.08 -13.74 15.47
C THR A 215 -3.58 -12.41 14.89
N LEU A 216 -3.30 -11.43 15.74
CA LEU A 216 -2.56 -10.22 15.39
C LEU A 216 -1.21 -10.25 16.10
N ASP A 217 -0.12 -10.10 15.35
CA ASP A 217 1.23 -9.92 15.87
C ASP A 217 1.74 -8.51 15.59
N ILE A 218 2.57 -7.96 16.49
CA ILE A 218 3.22 -6.66 16.29
C ILE A 218 4.73 -6.86 16.27
N TYR A 219 5.33 -6.50 15.14
CA TYR A 219 6.77 -6.58 14.92
C TYR A 219 7.39 -5.20 14.71
N VAL A 220 8.68 -5.08 15.00
CA VAL A 220 9.56 -4.05 14.45
C VAL A 220 10.57 -4.73 13.53
N THR A 221 10.73 -4.17 12.32
CA THR A 221 11.62 -4.71 11.27
C THR A 221 12.56 -3.61 10.80
N SER A 222 13.84 -3.95 10.57
CA SER A 222 14.83 -3.02 10.04
C SER A 222 15.74 -3.67 9.00
N ASP A 223 16.12 -2.90 7.98
CA ASP A 223 17.11 -3.27 6.95
C ASP A 223 18.50 -2.64 7.17
N LEU A 224 18.70 -1.95 8.30
CA LEU A 224 19.98 -1.35 8.67
C LEU A 224 21.06 -2.44 8.84
N TRP A 225 22.31 -2.09 8.53
CA TRP A 225 23.47 -3.00 8.67
C TRP A 225 24.07 -3.00 10.08
N HIS A 226 23.41 -2.34 11.03
CA HIS A 226 23.74 -2.33 12.45
C HIS A 226 22.47 -2.51 13.28
N GLU A 227 22.63 -2.88 14.55
CA GLU A 227 21.52 -2.98 15.49
C GLU A 227 20.94 -1.59 15.81
N ILE A 228 19.63 -1.46 15.91
CA ILE A 228 18.94 -0.23 16.30
C ILE A 228 18.00 -0.45 17.50
N GLU A 229 18.02 0.52 18.40
CA GLU A 229 17.16 0.59 19.59
C GLU A 229 16.18 1.75 19.48
N GLY A 230 15.05 1.66 20.18
CA GLY A 230 14.07 2.74 20.29
C GLY A 230 12.85 2.35 21.13
N THR A 231 11.82 3.17 21.07
CA THR A 231 10.55 2.94 21.76
C THR A 231 9.41 2.84 20.75
N ALA A 232 8.53 1.86 20.93
CA ALA A 232 7.33 1.64 20.15
C ALA A 232 6.08 1.80 21.01
N GLN A 233 5.02 2.35 20.42
CA GLN A 233 3.71 2.55 21.05
C GLN A 233 2.62 2.01 20.13
N TRP A 234 1.66 1.27 20.70
CA TRP A 234 0.42 0.92 20.02
C TRP A 234 -0.77 1.26 20.93
N THR A 235 -1.74 1.96 20.36
CA THR A 235 -2.83 2.62 21.11
C THR A 235 -4.15 2.35 20.42
N TRP A 236 -5.06 1.68 21.13
CA TRP A 236 -6.41 1.43 20.65
C TRP A 236 -7.28 2.67 20.86
N TYR A 237 -8.08 2.99 19.86
CA TYR A 237 -9.09 4.04 19.86
C TYR A 237 -10.41 3.47 19.33
N ASP A 238 -11.54 4.06 19.71
CA ASP A 238 -12.78 3.86 18.97
C ASP A 238 -12.88 4.82 17.78
N PHE A 239 -13.90 4.64 16.92
CA PHE A 239 -14.11 5.54 15.79
C PHE A 239 -14.76 6.89 16.19
N ALA A 240 -15.03 7.13 17.48
CA ALA A 240 -15.24 8.50 18.00
C ALA A 240 -13.91 9.21 18.32
N GLY A 241 -12.79 8.49 18.30
CA GLY A 241 -11.46 9.01 18.61
C GLY A 241 -11.13 8.97 20.11
N ARG A 242 -12.01 8.39 20.94
CA ARG A 242 -11.72 8.18 22.36
C ARG A 242 -10.72 7.04 22.48
N LYS A 243 -9.64 7.30 23.23
CA LYS A 243 -8.59 6.34 23.56
C LYS A 243 -9.15 5.22 24.45
N LEU A 244 -8.91 3.97 24.07
CA LEU A 244 -9.36 2.76 24.76
C LEU A 244 -8.24 2.12 25.61
N SER A 245 -7.02 2.03 25.07
CA SER A 245 -5.82 1.59 25.79
C SER A 245 -4.55 2.10 25.10
N LYS A 246 -3.41 2.09 25.80
CA LYS A 246 -2.07 2.35 25.24
C LYS A 246 -1.08 1.35 25.82
N ASN A 247 -0.35 0.68 24.94
CA ASN A 247 0.83 -0.11 25.26
C ASN A 247 2.08 0.64 24.78
N VAL A 248 3.21 0.40 25.46
CA VAL A 248 4.54 0.91 25.10
C VAL A 248 5.54 -0.21 25.38
N ALA A 249 6.50 -0.41 24.48
CA ALA A 249 7.66 -1.25 24.74
C ALA A 249 8.88 -0.64 24.07
N ASP A 250 10.03 -0.76 24.73
CA ASP A 250 11.32 -0.53 24.07
C ASP A 250 11.66 -1.73 23.18
N PHE A 251 12.29 -1.45 22.05
CA PHE A 251 12.70 -2.45 21.07
C PHE A 251 14.20 -2.39 20.81
N LYS A 252 14.73 -3.54 20.42
CA LYS A 252 16.11 -3.76 19.99
C LYS A 252 16.06 -4.77 18.84
N VAL A 253 16.47 -4.35 17.66
CA VAL A 253 16.41 -5.17 16.44
C VAL A 253 17.77 -5.19 15.76
N GLY A 254 18.25 -6.38 15.44
CA GLY A 254 19.57 -6.61 14.84
C GLY A 254 19.64 -6.21 13.36
N PRO A 255 20.84 -6.27 12.76
CA PRO A 255 21.03 -5.88 11.37
C PRO A 255 20.22 -6.78 10.42
N ILE A 256 19.49 -6.16 9.50
CA ILE A 256 18.62 -6.81 8.48
C ILE A 256 17.73 -7.90 9.11
N SER A 257 16.91 -7.53 10.09
CA SER A 257 16.11 -8.47 10.88
C SER A 257 14.80 -7.89 11.43
N SER A 258 14.02 -8.74 12.11
CA SER A 258 12.76 -8.39 12.78
C SER A 258 12.73 -8.89 14.21
N THR A 259 12.04 -8.16 15.09
CA THR A 259 11.76 -8.54 16.48
C THR A 259 10.27 -8.41 16.78
N ARG A 260 9.71 -9.34 17.57
CA ARG A 260 8.28 -9.35 17.95
C ARG A 260 8.11 -8.62 19.27
N LEU A 261 7.24 -7.61 19.31
CA LEU A 261 6.94 -6.84 20.52
C LEU A 261 5.72 -7.38 21.28
N ASP A 262 4.69 -7.81 20.54
CA ASP A 262 3.40 -8.23 21.09
C ASP A 262 2.74 -9.24 20.14
N GLY A 263 1.72 -9.95 20.61
CA GLY A 263 0.85 -10.72 19.73
C GLY A 263 -0.21 -11.54 20.45
N SER A 264 -1.38 -11.66 19.84
CA SER A 264 -2.57 -12.28 20.42
C SER A 264 -2.82 -13.71 19.93
N VAL A 265 -3.51 -14.51 20.75
CA VAL A 265 -4.04 -15.83 20.37
C VAL A 265 -5.37 -15.69 19.61
N GLU A 266 -6.13 -14.63 19.90
CA GLU A 266 -7.24 -14.15 19.08
C GLU A 266 -7.26 -12.62 19.11
N ILE A 267 -7.58 -11.96 18.00
CA ILE A 267 -7.67 -10.51 17.85
C ILE A 267 -8.57 -9.82 18.88
N SER A 268 -9.62 -10.51 19.33
CA SER A 268 -10.53 -10.07 20.40
C SER A 268 -9.87 -9.97 21.79
N THR A 269 -8.77 -10.69 22.03
CA THR A 269 -7.99 -10.59 23.27
C THR A 269 -7.03 -9.39 23.28
N MET A 270 -6.77 -8.80 22.11
CA MET A 270 -5.91 -7.62 21.96
C MET A 270 -6.70 -6.31 22.02
N VAL A 271 -7.98 -6.33 21.63
CA VAL A 271 -8.93 -5.22 21.80
C VAL A 271 -9.34 -5.11 23.29
N PRO A 272 -9.43 -3.90 23.89
CA PRO A 272 -9.77 -3.75 25.30
C PRO A 272 -11.12 -4.37 25.68
N LYS A 273 -11.13 -5.11 26.79
CA LYS A 273 -12.30 -5.86 27.29
C LYS A 273 -13.55 -4.98 27.37
N GLY A 274 -14.61 -5.41 26.69
CA GLY A 274 -15.91 -4.73 26.63
C GLY A 274 -16.06 -3.71 25.49
N GLN A 275 -15.02 -3.47 24.68
CA GLN A 275 -15.14 -2.70 23.43
C GLN A 275 -15.44 -3.67 22.27
N PRO A 276 -16.40 -3.36 21.37
CA PRO A 276 -16.73 -4.23 20.25
C PRO A 276 -15.74 -4.06 19.10
N LEU A 277 -15.42 -5.15 18.39
CA LEU A 277 -14.41 -5.16 17.31
C LEU A 277 -14.70 -4.14 16.20
N ASN A 278 -15.98 -3.90 15.88
CA ASN A 278 -16.34 -2.93 14.85
C ASN A 278 -16.20 -1.46 15.29
N ASP A 279 -16.02 -1.19 16.59
CA ASP A 279 -15.81 0.16 17.13
C ASP A 279 -14.41 0.31 17.75
N ALA A 280 -13.42 -0.40 17.19
CA ALA A 280 -12.03 -0.37 17.64
C ALA A 280 -11.04 -0.34 16.46
N TRP A 281 -10.01 0.50 16.54
CA TRP A 281 -8.86 0.52 15.63
C TRP A 281 -7.58 0.84 16.40
N LEU A 282 -6.45 0.43 15.83
CA LEU A 282 -5.13 0.50 16.44
C LEU A 282 -4.25 1.48 15.67
N HIS A 283 -3.72 2.47 16.38
CA HIS A 283 -2.65 3.35 15.90
C HIS A 283 -1.33 2.83 16.47
N LEU A 284 -0.38 2.49 15.58
CA LEU A 284 0.96 2.03 15.92
C LEU A 284 1.97 3.08 15.49
N ASN A 285 3.00 3.34 16.30
CA ASN A 285 4.16 4.11 15.89
C ASN A 285 5.43 3.69 16.64
N LEU A 286 6.59 4.08 16.10
CA LEU A 286 7.89 3.92 16.75
C LEU A 286 8.74 5.18 16.59
N THR A 287 9.76 5.32 17.43
CA THR A 287 10.88 6.25 17.21
C THR A 287 12.18 5.62 17.72
N SER A 288 13.25 5.71 16.94
CA SER A 288 14.59 5.26 17.34
C SER A 288 15.18 6.14 18.43
N LYS A 289 16.07 5.55 19.24
CA LYS A 289 16.74 6.18 20.38
C LYS A 289 17.62 7.38 19.99
N ASP A 290 18.03 7.44 18.73
CA ASP A 290 18.79 8.55 18.14
C ASP A 290 17.92 9.57 17.37
N GLY A 291 16.60 9.38 17.35
CA GLY A 291 15.61 10.26 16.71
C GLY A 291 15.60 10.24 15.17
N LYS A 292 16.47 9.46 14.50
CA LYS A 292 16.57 9.46 13.03
C LYS A 292 15.46 8.69 12.32
N TYR A 293 14.90 7.68 12.97
CA TYR A 293 13.92 6.78 12.37
C TYR A 293 12.61 6.81 13.17
N SER A 294 11.53 7.26 12.51
CA SER A 294 10.17 7.22 13.03
C SER A 294 9.24 6.62 12.00
N ASN A 295 8.30 5.76 12.43
CA ASN A 295 7.33 5.12 11.54
C ASN A 295 5.94 5.08 12.20
N GLU A 296 4.89 5.06 11.39
CA GLU A 296 3.49 5.10 11.80
C GLU A 296 2.72 4.06 10.96
N GLN A 297 1.80 3.32 11.58
CA GLN A 297 0.88 2.40 10.91
C GLN A 297 -0.50 2.42 11.54
N PHE A 298 -1.49 1.97 10.76
CA PHE A 298 -2.88 1.88 11.17
C PHE A 298 -3.39 0.46 10.96
N PHE A 299 -4.23 -0.03 11.87
CA PHE A 299 -4.83 -1.35 11.78
C PHE A 299 -6.27 -1.35 12.30
N TYR A 300 -7.14 -2.16 11.71
CA TYR A 300 -8.51 -2.37 12.13
C TYR A 300 -8.87 -3.87 12.05
N PRO A 301 -9.64 -4.42 13.01
CA PRO A 301 -9.80 -5.86 13.18
C PRO A 301 -10.85 -6.50 12.25
N LEU A 302 -11.68 -5.69 11.60
CA LEU A 302 -12.72 -6.08 10.65
C LEU A 302 -12.59 -5.24 9.38
N ALA A 303 -13.21 -5.64 8.28
CA ALA A 303 -13.32 -4.81 7.09
C ALA A 303 -13.92 -3.43 7.44
N LEU A 304 -13.36 -2.35 6.88
CA LEU A 304 -13.74 -0.97 7.23
C LEU A 304 -15.22 -0.67 6.91
N LYS A 305 -15.81 -1.38 5.94
CA LYS A 305 -17.25 -1.34 5.64
C LYS A 305 -18.15 -1.82 6.80
N ASP A 306 -17.63 -2.71 7.65
CA ASP A 306 -18.32 -3.30 8.80
C ASP A 306 -17.96 -2.57 10.12
N CYS A 307 -17.00 -1.65 10.07
CA CYS A 307 -16.64 -0.77 11.18
C CYS A 307 -17.67 0.34 11.38
N ARG A 308 -17.83 0.76 12.63
CA ARG A 308 -18.74 1.83 13.06
C ARG A 308 -18.14 3.22 12.81
N LEU A 309 -17.87 3.52 11.53
CA LEU A 309 -17.57 4.88 11.10
C LEU A 309 -18.68 5.83 11.56
N ARG A 310 -18.31 7.08 11.83
CA ARG A 310 -19.20 8.14 12.30
C ARG A 310 -19.13 9.31 11.34
N PRO A 311 -20.16 10.17 11.29
CA PRO A 311 -20.07 11.48 10.67
C PRO A 311 -18.78 12.18 11.09
N THR A 312 -18.01 12.63 10.11
CA THR A 312 -16.76 13.36 10.28
C THR A 312 -16.66 14.40 9.18
N LYS A 313 -16.18 15.60 9.52
CA LYS A 313 -15.83 16.63 8.56
C LYS A 313 -14.35 16.96 8.73
N VAL A 314 -13.60 16.81 7.65
CA VAL A 314 -12.18 17.16 7.57
C VAL A 314 -12.06 18.44 6.74
N VAL A 315 -11.19 19.36 7.18
CA VAL A 315 -10.89 20.58 6.44
C VAL A 315 -9.38 20.70 6.20
N SER A 316 -8.99 21.05 4.98
CA SER A 316 -7.68 21.65 4.69
C SER A 316 -7.76 23.16 4.96
N ARG A 317 -6.67 23.72 5.50
CA ARG A 317 -6.47 25.18 5.60
C ARG A 317 -5.05 25.52 5.11
N PRO A 318 -4.88 26.50 4.21
CA PRO A 318 -3.59 27.14 3.98
C PRO A 318 -2.90 27.54 5.29
N ILE A 319 -1.62 27.21 5.42
CA ILE A 319 -0.73 27.66 6.53
C ILE A 319 0.58 28.29 6.03
N GLY A 320 0.88 28.18 4.74
CA GLY A 320 2.05 28.74 4.07
C GLY A 320 2.05 28.37 2.59
N ARG A 321 3.01 28.91 1.82
CA ARG A 321 3.18 28.58 0.38
C ARG A 321 3.32 27.07 0.21
N ASN A 322 2.46 26.44 -0.60
CA ASN A 322 2.37 24.99 -0.80
C ASN A 322 2.08 24.18 0.48
N GLN A 323 1.65 24.80 1.59
CA GLN A 323 1.50 24.14 2.89
C GLN A 323 0.07 24.21 3.43
N VAL A 324 -0.46 23.07 3.87
CA VAL A 324 -1.81 22.93 4.43
C VAL A 324 -1.82 22.22 5.78
N SER A 325 -2.63 22.72 6.71
CA SER A 325 -3.04 22.00 7.91
C SER A 325 -4.35 21.28 7.64
N VAL A 326 -4.35 19.96 7.81
CA VAL A 326 -5.54 19.11 7.73
C VAL A 326 -6.00 18.79 9.15
N GLU A 327 -7.27 19.04 9.46
CA GLU A 327 -7.87 18.78 10.79
C GLU A 327 -9.27 18.17 10.67
N VAL A 328 -9.65 17.30 11.62
CA VAL A 328 -11.06 16.93 11.82
C VAL A 328 -11.74 18.11 12.52
N SER A 329 -12.57 18.86 11.81
CA SER A 329 -13.29 20.01 12.35
C SER A 329 -14.54 19.62 13.15
N GLU A 330 -15.15 18.48 12.81
CA GLU A 330 -16.38 18.00 13.45
C GLU A 330 -16.46 16.46 13.39
N GLY A 331 -17.09 15.85 14.40
CA GLY A 331 -17.50 14.45 14.35
C GLY A 331 -16.47 13.44 14.87
N GLY A 332 -16.39 12.28 14.22
CA GLY A 332 -15.54 11.14 14.59
C GLY A 332 -14.22 11.05 13.82
N VAL A 333 -13.55 9.90 13.92
CA VAL A 333 -12.27 9.61 13.26
C VAL A 333 -12.44 9.60 11.75
N ALA A 334 -11.60 10.38 11.07
CA ALA A 334 -11.47 10.31 9.62
C ALA A 334 -10.51 9.17 9.25
N ALA A 335 -11.06 8.12 8.63
CA ALA A 335 -10.31 6.98 8.13
C ALA A 335 -9.86 7.22 6.68
N TRP A 336 -8.60 6.89 6.38
CA TRP A 336 -7.97 7.13 5.09
C TRP A 336 -8.19 8.57 4.59
N VAL A 337 -7.63 9.53 5.31
CA VAL A 337 -7.52 10.94 4.90
C VAL A 337 -6.48 11.04 3.80
N ASN A 338 -6.88 11.56 2.64
CA ASN A 338 -6.02 11.78 1.50
C ASN A 338 -6.18 13.22 0.96
N VAL A 339 -5.09 13.97 0.92
CA VAL A 339 -5.03 15.30 0.27
C VAL A 339 -4.72 15.11 -1.21
N GLU A 340 -5.43 15.85 -2.06
CA GLU A 340 -5.24 15.88 -3.51
C GLU A 340 -4.83 17.30 -3.95
N HIS A 341 -3.86 17.37 -4.87
CA HIS A 341 -3.48 18.61 -5.56
C HIS A 341 -4.32 18.79 -6.83
N PRO A 342 -4.49 20.03 -7.34
CA PRO A 342 -5.15 20.26 -8.63
C PRO A 342 -4.35 19.64 -9.81
N PRO A 343 -5.00 19.44 -10.98
CA PRO A 343 -4.29 19.14 -12.23
C PRO A 343 -3.28 20.25 -12.60
N GLY A 344 -2.24 19.89 -13.37
CA GLY A 344 -1.26 20.86 -13.86
C GLY A 344 -0.09 21.17 -12.91
N VAL A 345 0.04 20.43 -11.80
CA VAL A 345 1.26 20.39 -10.97
C VAL A 345 1.74 18.95 -10.81
N ARG A 346 3.04 18.77 -10.57
CA ARG A 346 3.70 17.47 -10.36
C ARG A 346 4.52 17.52 -9.08
N GLY A 347 4.39 16.51 -8.22
CA GLY A 347 4.97 16.52 -6.89
C GLY A 347 4.25 15.58 -5.93
N TYR A 348 4.61 15.67 -4.64
CA TYR A 348 4.07 14.82 -3.59
C TYR A 348 3.91 15.56 -2.26
N PHE A 349 3.01 15.06 -1.40
CA PHE A 349 2.83 15.59 -0.05
C PHE A 349 3.84 15.01 0.95
N LYS A 350 4.43 15.88 1.76
CA LYS A 350 5.41 15.56 2.80
C LYS A 350 4.91 16.12 4.14
N ASP A 351 4.94 15.33 5.20
CA ASP A 351 4.59 15.81 6.54
C ASP A 351 5.71 16.70 7.10
N ILE A 352 5.34 17.87 7.62
CA ILE A 352 6.28 18.94 7.99
C ILE A 352 7.07 18.61 9.26
N HIS A 353 6.56 17.75 10.13
CA HIS A 353 7.20 17.41 11.40
C HIS A 353 8.15 16.20 11.28
N THR A 354 7.78 15.22 10.45
CA THR A 354 8.59 14.02 10.17
C THR A 354 9.52 14.17 8.97
N ASN A 355 9.27 15.16 8.10
CA ASN A 355 9.95 15.38 6.82
C ASN A 355 9.88 14.16 5.86
N LYS A 356 8.91 13.27 6.05
CA LYS A 356 8.68 12.07 5.20
C LYS A 356 7.47 12.26 4.28
N PRO A 357 7.40 11.58 3.12
CA PRO A 357 6.20 11.57 2.29
C PRO A 357 5.00 11.08 3.10
N SER A 358 3.87 11.79 3.02
CA SER A 358 2.73 11.56 3.91
C SER A 358 1.41 11.90 3.25
N ASN A 359 0.61 10.85 3.04
CA ASN A 359 -0.79 10.93 2.68
C ASN A 359 -1.49 9.67 3.22
N ALA A 360 -2.78 9.46 2.97
CA ALA A 360 -3.46 8.20 3.30
C ALA A 360 -3.30 7.78 4.78
N PHE A 361 -3.72 8.64 5.71
CA PHE A 361 -3.56 8.46 7.16
C PHE A 361 -4.89 8.48 7.92
N PHE A 362 -4.89 8.12 9.20
CA PHE A 362 -6.07 8.24 10.07
C PHE A 362 -5.90 9.46 10.98
N LEU A 363 -6.98 10.23 11.18
CA LEU A 363 -6.96 11.47 11.97
C LEU A 363 -8.10 11.48 12.99
N ARG A 364 -7.78 11.74 14.27
CA ARG A 364 -8.78 11.81 15.36
C ARG A 364 -9.33 13.25 15.51
N PRO A 365 -10.53 13.42 16.10
CA PRO A 365 -11.03 14.74 16.49
C PRO A 365 -10.03 15.48 17.38
N GLY A 366 -9.76 16.75 17.05
CA GLY A 366 -8.76 17.58 17.71
C GLY A 366 -7.31 17.38 17.26
N GLU A 367 -7.03 16.38 16.42
CA GLU A 367 -5.70 16.22 15.81
C GLU A 367 -5.58 16.99 14.49
N LYS A 368 -4.33 17.37 14.18
CA LYS A 368 -3.96 18.04 12.93
C LYS A 368 -2.76 17.35 12.30
N ARG A 369 -2.69 17.33 10.98
CA ARG A 369 -1.50 16.95 10.21
C ARG A 369 -1.13 18.08 9.26
N GLN A 370 0.12 18.51 9.30
CA GLN A 370 0.62 19.62 8.49
C GLN A 370 1.47 19.07 7.34
N LEU A 371 1.03 19.32 6.12
CA LEU A 371 1.65 18.81 4.90
C LEU A 371 2.19 19.95 4.04
N GLU A 372 3.34 19.71 3.43
CA GLU A 372 3.98 20.53 2.41
C GLU A 372 3.94 19.79 1.07
N PHE A 373 3.51 20.46 0.00
CA PHE A 373 3.60 19.91 -1.35
C PHE A 373 4.96 20.22 -1.98
N ILE A 374 5.75 19.16 -2.19
CA ILE A 374 7.06 19.20 -2.83
C ILE A 374 6.86 19.11 -4.35
N SER A 375 6.96 20.25 -5.05
CA SER A 375 6.93 20.28 -6.51
C SER A 375 8.18 19.62 -7.09
N THR A 376 7.99 18.79 -8.12
CA THR A 376 9.05 18.16 -8.92
C THR A 376 9.06 18.67 -10.37
N GLY A 377 8.17 19.60 -10.71
CA GLY A 377 8.06 20.25 -12.03
C GLY A 377 8.66 21.66 -12.08
N SER A 378 8.90 22.13 -13.30
CA SER A 378 9.44 23.46 -13.67
C SER A 378 8.42 24.60 -13.64
N ASP A 379 7.21 24.33 -13.16
CA ASP A 379 6.00 24.96 -13.70
C ASP A 379 5.48 26.05 -12.75
N ASP A 380 6.01 27.28 -12.87
CA ASP A 380 5.89 28.34 -11.84
C ASP A 380 4.51 29.02 -11.76
N GLU A 381 3.73 29.04 -12.85
CA GLU A 381 2.39 29.68 -12.86
C GLU A 381 1.30 28.83 -12.18
N SER A 382 1.32 27.51 -12.32
CA SER A 382 0.31 26.62 -11.70
C SER A 382 0.48 26.46 -10.19
N LEU A 383 1.63 26.88 -9.64
CA LEU A 383 1.96 26.89 -8.21
C LEU A 383 1.45 28.15 -7.47
N GLN A 384 0.92 29.17 -8.14
CA GLN A 384 0.35 30.33 -7.45
C GLN A 384 -0.90 29.93 -6.66
N ASP A 385 -0.94 30.22 -5.36
CA ASP A 385 -2.05 29.87 -4.46
C ASP A 385 -2.46 28.39 -4.60
N LEU A 386 -1.47 27.49 -4.54
CA LEU A 386 -1.70 26.05 -4.67
C LEU A 386 -2.47 25.51 -3.45
N GLU A 387 -2.13 26.01 -2.27
CA GLU A 387 -2.68 25.62 -0.97
C GLU A 387 -4.20 25.87 -0.84
N SER A 388 -4.79 26.83 -1.55
CA SER A 388 -6.26 27.01 -1.60
C SER A 388 -6.97 26.01 -2.51
N LYS A 389 -6.23 25.43 -3.48
CA LYS A 389 -6.72 24.48 -4.49
C LYS A 389 -6.57 23.02 -4.05
N MET A 390 -5.89 22.77 -2.94
CA MET A 390 -5.76 21.45 -2.32
C MET A 390 -7.03 21.06 -1.57
N PHE A 391 -7.63 19.94 -1.96
CA PHE A 391 -8.82 19.39 -1.30
C PHE A 391 -8.52 18.07 -0.60
N VAL A 392 -9.40 17.66 0.31
CA VAL A 392 -9.25 16.44 1.12
C VAL A 392 -10.38 15.47 0.81
N ARG A 393 -10.06 14.18 0.86
CA ARG A 393 -11.01 13.07 0.71
C ARG A 393 -10.80 12.06 1.83
N THR A 394 -11.88 11.44 2.30
CA THR A 394 -11.88 10.39 3.32
C THR A 394 -12.73 9.20 2.88
N MET A 395 -12.65 8.07 3.60
CA MET A 395 -13.58 6.95 3.41
C MET A 395 -15.03 7.27 3.83
N TRP A 396 -15.27 8.34 4.59
CA TRP A 396 -16.64 8.78 4.91
C TRP A 396 -17.30 9.44 3.70
N ASP A 397 -16.53 10.20 2.93
CA ASP A 397 -16.98 10.94 1.74
C ASP A 397 -17.34 10.03 0.55
N ASN A 398 -17.16 8.70 0.64
CA ASN A 398 -17.65 7.77 -0.37
C ASN A 398 -19.18 7.69 -0.41
N GLN A 399 -19.83 7.83 0.76
CA GLN A 399 -21.27 7.60 0.94
C GLN A 399 -22.06 8.86 1.30
N HIS A 400 -21.35 9.98 1.44
CA HIS A 400 -21.88 11.26 1.86
C HIS A 400 -21.22 12.34 0.99
N HIS A 401 -21.98 13.36 0.59
CA HIS A 401 -21.36 14.49 -0.11
C HIS A 401 -20.40 15.22 0.84
N PRO A 402 -19.19 15.60 0.38
CA PRO A 402 -18.32 16.47 1.18
C PRO A 402 -19.03 17.83 1.37
N ASN A 403 -19.11 18.25 2.63
CA ASN A 403 -19.81 19.45 3.11
C ASN A 403 -18.93 20.71 3.09
#